data_AF-A0A2V8BF93-F1
#
_entry.id   AF-A0A2V8BF93-F1
#
_cell.length_a   1.000
_cell.length_b   1.000
_cell.length_c   1.000
_cell.angle_alpha   90.00
_cell.angle_beta   90.00
_cell.angle_gamma   90.00
#
_symmetry.space_group_name_H-M   'P 1'
#
loop_
_entity.id
_entity.type
_entity.pdbx_description
1 polymer ?
#
loop_
_entity_poly.entity_id
_entity_poly.type
_entity_poly.pdbx_seq_one_letter_code
_entity_poly.pdbx_strand_id
1 'polypeptide(L)' 'GYFETIAEVELFRTLPGAIATATADSVMTAARRILAASNRTIGWFEPLPIGSGSEQSRP' A
#
# COMPACT_ATOMS: atom_id res chain seq x y z
N GLY A 1 -17.61 -7.13 10.00
CA GLY A 1 -17.74 -6.83 8.57
C GLY A 1 -16.99 -7.90 7.82
N TYR A 2 -17.62 -8.56 6.86
CA TYR A 2 -16.95 -9.51 5.98
C TYR A 2 -15.90 -8.73 5.22
N PHE A 3 -14.62 -9.00 5.47
CA PHE A 3 -13.56 -8.38 4.68
C PHE A 3 -13.70 -8.90 3.26
N GLU A 4 -14.06 -8.00 2.36
CA GLU A 4 -13.92 -8.14 0.92
C GLU A 4 -12.41 -8.13 0.58
N THR A 5 -11.67 -9.11 1.12
CA THR A 5 -10.20 -9.20 0.98
C THR A 5 -9.80 -9.72 -0.40
N ILE A 6 -10.76 -10.26 -1.16
CA ILE A 6 -10.52 -10.80 -2.48
C ILE A 6 -11.23 -9.87 -3.46
N ALA A 7 -10.43 -9.14 -4.24
CA ALA A 7 -10.91 -8.45 -5.43
C ALA A 7 -11.85 -9.37 -6.22
N GLU A 8 -13.03 -8.86 -6.59
CA GLU A 8 -14.00 -9.64 -7.35
C GLU A 8 -13.37 -10.23 -8.62
N VAL A 9 -13.78 -11.44 -9.01
CA VAL A 9 -13.28 -12.10 -10.24
C VAL A 9 -13.44 -11.18 -11.47
N GLU A 10 -14.48 -10.35 -11.47
CA GLU A 10 -14.70 -9.38 -12.54
C GLU A 10 -13.62 -8.27 -12.57
N LEU A 11 -13.17 -7.82 -11.40
CA LEU A 11 -12.03 -6.90 -11.33
C LEU A 11 -10.78 -7.56 -11.91
N PHE A 12 -10.49 -8.82 -11.56
CA PHE A 12 -9.34 -9.54 -12.12
C PHE A 12 -9.40 -9.66 -13.66
N ARG A 13 -10.60 -9.88 -14.22
CA ARG A 13 -10.80 -10.01 -15.67
C ARG A 13 -10.64 -8.67 -16.41
N THR A 14 -11.08 -7.57 -15.81
CA THR A 14 -11.14 -6.26 -16.47
C THR A 14 -9.89 -5.42 -16.26
N LEU A 15 -9.19 -5.60 -15.13
CA LEU A 15 -8.04 -4.78 -14.73
C LEU A 15 -6.88 -4.80 -15.74
N PRO A 16 -6.49 -5.94 -16.36
CA PRO A 16 -5.43 -5.94 -17.37
C PRO A 16 -5.73 -5.02 -18.56
N GLY A 17 -6.97 -5.02 -19.05
CA GLY A 17 -7.40 -4.14 -20.14
C GLY A 17 -7.34 -2.67 -19.73
N ALA A 18 -7.82 -2.35 -18.53
CA ALA A 18 -7.76 -0.99 -17.99
C ALA A 18 -6.31 -0.48 -17.87
N ILE A 19 -5.39 -1.32 -17.35
CA ILE A 19 -3.96 -0.99 -17.24
C ILE A 19 -3.36 -0.74 -18.64
N ALA A 20 -3.66 -1.58 -19.61
CA ALA A 20 -3.13 -1.44 -20.98
C ALA A 20 -3.57 -0.12 -21.65
N THR A 21 -4.74 0.40 -21.27
CA THR A 21 -5.28 1.67 -21.81
C THR A 21 -4.82 2.93 -21.06
N ALA A 22 -4.04 2.79 -19.99
CA ALA A 22 -3.59 3.93 -19.21
C ALA A 22 -2.68 4.86 -20.04
N THR A 23 -2.91 6.17 -19.92
CA THR A 23 -2.12 7.20 -20.61
C THR A 23 -1.28 8.00 -19.60
N ALA A 24 -0.28 8.73 -20.11
CA ALA A 24 0.53 9.63 -19.28
C ALA A 24 -0.36 10.68 -18.57
N ASP A 25 -1.38 11.20 -19.25
CA ASP A 25 -2.30 12.18 -18.68
C ASP A 25 -3.18 11.59 -17.57
N SER A 26 -3.66 10.35 -17.74
CA SER A 26 -4.44 9.69 -16.69
C SER A 26 -3.58 9.43 -15.45
N VAL A 27 -2.31 9.05 -15.65
CA VAL A 27 -1.36 8.85 -14.55
C VAL A 27 -1.04 10.18 -13.86
N MET A 28 -0.76 11.23 -14.61
CA MET A 28 -0.50 12.57 -14.06
C MET A 28 -1.69 13.06 -13.22
N THR A 29 -2.90 12.90 -13.74
CA THR A 29 -4.13 13.31 -13.06
C THR A 29 -4.31 12.55 -11.74
N ALA A 30 -4.12 11.24 -11.75
CA ALA A 30 -4.18 10.42 -10.54
C ALA A 30 -3.10 10.82 -9.53
N ALA A 31 -1.86 11.02 -9.97
CA ALA A 31 -0.74 11.42 -9.12
C ALA A 31 -1.00 12.77 -8.44
N ARG A 32 -1.47 13.78 -9.19
CA ARG A 32 -1.80 15.11 -8.65
C ARG A 32 -2.88 15.05 -7.57
N ARG A 33 -3.86 14.15 -7.73
CA ARG A 33 -4.95 13.98 -6.77
C ARG A 33 -4.50 13.27 -5.49
N ILE A 34 -3.69 12.22 -5.62
CA ILE A 34 -3.38 11.33 -4.49
C ILE A 34 -2.14 11.79 -3.72
N LEU A 35 -1.10 12.25 -4.41
CA LEU A 35 0.20 12.59 -3.81
C LEU A 35 0.25 14.00 -3.20
N ALA A 36 -0.88 14.49 -2.71
CA ALA A 36 -0.95 15.75 -1.98
C ALA A 36 -0.33 15.60 -0.57
N ALA A 37 0.32 16.65 -0.08
CA ALA A 37 0.90 16.66 1.27
C ALA A 37 -0.14 16.39 2.37
N SER A 38 -1.39 16.80 2.14
CA SER A 38 -2.53 16.52 3.04
C SER A 38 -2.84 15.03 3.18
N ASN A 39 -2.45 14.20 2.21
CA ASN A 39 -2.70 12.76 2.19
C ASN A 39 -1.46 11.97 2.67
N ARG A 40 -0.39 12.66 3.08
CA ARG A 40 0.88 12.03 3.44
C ARG A 40 0.86 11.54 4.88
N THR A 41 1.10 10.25 5.06
CA THR A 41 1.52 9.68 6.36
C THR A 41 3.02 9.43 6.31
N ILE A 42 3.76 9.87 7.33
CA ILE A 42 5.21 9.64 7.44
C ILE A 42 5.46 8.51 8.43
N GLY A 43 5.93 7.38 7.91
CA GLY A 43 6.50 6.30 8.72
C GLY A 43 8.02 6.37 8.66
N TRP A 44 8.67 6.14 9.80
CA TRP A 44 10.11 5.98 9.89
C TRP A 44 10.39 4.72 10.70
N PHE A 45 11.52 4.07 10.40
CA PHE A 45 11.97 2.86 11.06
C PHE A 45 13.21 3.18 11.90
N GLU A 46 13.18 2.78 13.18
CA GLU A 46 14.34 2.80 14.05
C GLU A 46 14.92 1.39 14.15
N PRO A 47 16.10 1.13 13.57
CA PRO A 47 16.77 -0.15 13.75
C PRO A 47 17.18 -0.32 15.21
N LEU A 48 16.82 -1.45 15.81
CA LEU A 48 17.33 -1.81 17.13
C LEU A 48 18.72 -2.46 17.02
N PRO A 49 19.59 -2.29 18.04
CA PRO A 49 20.84 -3.05 18.13
C PRO A 49 20.59 -4.56 18.09
N ILE A 50 21.47 -5.29 17.41
CA ILE A 50 21.46 -6.76 17.40
C ILE A 50 21.61 -7.26 18.85
N GLY A 51 20.70 -8.11 19.32
CA GLY A 51 20.70 -8.68 20.69
C GLY A 51 19.79 -7.98 21.70
N SER A 52 18.98 -7.01 21.29
CA SER A 52 18.01 -6.31 22.15
C SER A 52 16.67 -7.05 22.37
N GLY A 53 16.58 -8.32 21.95
CA GLY A 53 15.47 -9.18 22.33
C GLY A 53 15.52 -9.44 23.82
N SER A 54 14.56 -8.92 24.57
CA SER A 54 14.44 -9.20 26.01
C SER A 54 14.28 -10.72 26.20
N GLU A 55 15.32 -11.38 26.71
CA GLU A 55 15.19 -12.69 27.32
C GLU A 55 14.17 -12.56 28.45
N GLN A 56 12.95 -13.02 28.20
CA GLN A 56 11.94 -13.15 29.23
C GLN A 56 12.35 -14.34 30.10
N SER A 57 13.27 -14.10 31.05
CA SER A 57 13.56 -15.03 32.13
C SER A 57 12.27 -15.28 32.91
N ARG A 58 11.64 -16.43 32.67
CA ARG A 58 10.60 -16.98 33.53
C ARG A 58 11.29 -17.80 34.63
N PRO A 59 10.78 -17.74 35.88
CA PRO A 59 11.35 -18.44 37.02
C PRO A 59 11.30 -19.97 36.87
#